data_AF-A0A1C5XKK4-F1
#
_entry.id   AF-A0A1C5XKK4-F1
#
_cell.length_a   1.000
_cell.length_b   1.000
_cell.length_c   1.000
_cell.angle_alpha   90.00
_cell.angle_beta   90.00
_cell.angle_gamma   90.00
#
_symmetry.space_group_name_H-M   'P 1'
#
loop_
_entity.id
_entity.type
_entity.pdbx_description
1 polymer ?
#
loop_
_entity_poly.entity_id
_entity_poly.type
_entity_poly.pdbx_seq_one_letter_code
_entity_poly.pdbx_strand_id
1 'polypeptide(L)'
;MNELQILNIGGVECYEKDGTAYLKLEAVARGLGFTFIAKSGNEVVRWNVVHGYLKDLGVATSRNGSCYQEDCPEFIPENIFYRLAMKAKNEVSEKFQAKVADEIIPSIRKTGGYQIQNMSKELKAILMLDQKQVEADERLTKLENAMKEVI
;
A
#
# COMPACT_ATOMS: atom_id res chain seq x y z
N MET A 1 -8.56 -7.48 21.08
CA MET A 1 -8.46 -8.48 20.00
C MET A 1 -8.81 -7.73 18.73
N ASN A 2 -7.82 -7.42 17.87
CA ASN A 2 -8.11 -6.74 16.61
C ASN A 2 -8.69 -7.77 15.64
N GLU A 3 -9.93 -7.54 15.21
CA GLU A 3 -10.61 -8.36 14.21
C GLU A 3 -9.87 -8.20 12.87
N LEU A 4 -9.41 -9.32 12.29
CA LEU A 4 -8.85 -9.36 10.95
C LEU A 4 -10.00 -9.11 9.97
N GLN A 5 -10.20 -7.87 9.53
CA GLN A 5 -11.15 -7.57 8.46
C GLN A 5 -10.56 -8.05 7.14
N ILE A 6 -11.07 -9.18 6.64
CA ILE A 6 -10.76 -9.67 5.30
C ILE A 6 -11.52 -8.78 4.32
N LEU A 7 -10.78 -8.02 3.54
CA LEU A 7 -11.28 -7.13 2.50
C LEU A 7 -10.93 -7.74 1.14
N ASN A 8 -11.86 -7.69 0.19
CA ASN A 8 -11.59 -8.02 -1.20
C ASN A 8 -11.54 -6.72 -1.99
N ILE A 9 -10.32 -6.30 -2.36
CA ILE A 9 -10.12 -5.09 -3.16
C ILE A 9 -9.82 -5.54 -4.59
N GLY A 10 -10.81 -5.43 -5.48
CA GLY A 10 -10.63 -5.70 -6.90
C GLY A 10 -10.25 -7.14 -7.26
N GLY A 11 -10.69 -8.13 -6.45
CA GLY A 11 -10.39 -9.54 -6.66
C GLY A 11 -9.13 -10.05 -5.93
N VAL A 12 -8.46 -9.18 -5.16
CA VAL A 12 -7.30 -9.55 -4.33
C VAL A 12 -7.75 -9.76 -2.89
N GLU A 13 -7.54 -10.97 -2.37
CA GLU A 13 -7.72 -11.26 -0.95
C GLU A 13 -6.69 -10.46 -0.14
N CYS A 14 -7.17 -9.60 0.75
CA CYS A 14 -6.33 -8.84 1.66
C CYS A 14 -6.96 -8.76 3.05
N TYR A 15 -6.15 -8.45 4.06
CA TYR A 15 -6.63 -8.13 5.39
C TYR A 15 -5.82 -6.97 5.97
N GLU A 16 -6.43 -6.20 6.86
CA GLU A 16 -5.72 -5.17 7.60
C GLU A 16 -5.33 -5.68 8.99
N LYS A 17 -4.09 -5.43 9.39
CA LYS A 17 -3.60 -5.70 10.73
C LYS A 17 -2.72 -4.54 11.19
N ASP A 18 -3.11 -3.92 12.29
CA ASP A 18 -2.37 -2.82 12.95
C ASP A 18 -2.04 -1.66 11.99
N GLY A 19 -3.01 -1.26 11.15
CA GLY A 19 -2.84 -0.18 10.16
C GLY A 19 -2.01 -0.56 8.94
N THR A 20 -1.58 -1.82 8.82
CA THR A 20 -0.86 -2.34 7.65
C THR A 20 -1.76 -3.31 6.88
N ALA A 21 -1.97 -3.04 5.59
CA ALA A 21 -2.63 -3.99 4.71
C ALA A 21 -1.70 -5.15 4.34
N TYR A 22 -2.24 -6.37 4.35
CA TYR A 22 -1.57 -7.59 3.92
C TYR A 22 -2.32 -8.14 2.71
N LEU A 23 -1.61 -8.36 1.61
CA LEU A 23 -2.17 -8.80 0.34
C LEU A 23 -1.71 -10.23 0.02
N LYS A 24 -2.62 -11.04 -0.54
CA LYS A 24 -2.27 -12.40 -0.97
C LYS A 24 -1.21 -12.37 -2.06
N LEU A 25 -0.06 -12.99 -1.79
CA LEU A 25 1.12 -12.95 -2.65
C LEU A 25 0.83 -13.52 -4.04
N GLU A 26 0.02 -14.58 -4.11
CA GLU A 26 -0.30 -15.23 -5.36
C GLU A 26 -1.09 -14.32 -6.32
N ALA A 27 -2.08 -13.58 -5.78
CA ALA A 27 -2.86 -12.63 -6.55
C ALA A 27 -2.01 -11.44 -7.00
N VAL A 28 -1.15 -10.93 -6.10
CA VAL A 28 -0.15 -9.90 -6.41
C VAL A 28 0.78 -10.36 -7.53
N ALA A 29 1.31 -11.57 -7.47
CA ALA A 29 2.24 -12.09 -8.45
C ALA A 29 1.61 -12.20 -9.85
N ARG A 30 0.33 -12.58 -9.93
CA ARG A 30 -0.43 -12.55 -11.19
C ARG A 30 -0.65 -11.13 -11.70
N GLY A 31 -1.11 -10.21 -10.84
CA GLY A 31 -1.34 -8.82 -11.22
C GLY A 31 -0.07 -8.08 -11.69
N LEU A 32 1.06 -8.36 -11.04
CA LEU A 32 2.38 -7.82 -11.41
C LEU A 32 3.01 -8.53 -12.62
N GLY A 33 2.37 -9.57 -13.15
CA GLY A 33 2.83 -10.28 -14.34
C GLY A 33 4.06 -11.15 -14.11
N PHE A 34 4.28 -11.61 -12.89
CA PHE A 34 5.26 -12.65 -12.58
C PHE A 34 4.74 -14.04 -12.98
N THR A 35 4.11 -14.15 -14.15
CA THR A 35 3.49 -15.38 -14.66
C THR A 35 4.06 -15.79 -16.00
N PHE A 36 3.73 -16.99 -16.44
CA PHE A 36 3.96 -17.49 -17.78
C PHE A 36 2.89 -18.51 -18.15
N ILE A 37 2.67 -18.70 -19.45
CA ILE A 37 1.82 -19.77 -19.96
C ILE A 37 2.66 -21.05 -20.03
N ALA A 38 2.30 -22.05 -19.22
CA ALA A 38 2.94 -23.35 -19.25
C ALA A 38 2.62 -24.10 -20.55
N LYS A 39 3.37 -25.16 -20.85
CA LYS A 39 3.11 -26.02 -22.03
C LYS A 39 1.69 -26.63 -22.04
N SER A 40 1.07 -26.74 -20.87
CA SER A 40 -0.32 -27.20 -20.70
C SER A 40 -1.37 -26.11 -20.99
N GLY A 41 -0.97 -24.89 -21.34
CA GLY A 41 -1.86 -23.75 -21.58
C GLY A 41 -2.29 -23.00 -20.31
N ASN A 42 -1.92 -23.49 -19.12
CA ASN A 42 -2.28 -22.86 -17.85
C ASN A 42 -1.33 -21.71 -17.51
N GLU A 43 -1.86 -20.62 -16.97
CA GLU A 43 -1.06 -19.54 -16.39
C GLU A 43 -0.47 -19.99 -15.05
N VAL A 44 0.85 -19.94 -14.93
CA VAL A 44 1.60 -20.35 -13.73
C VAL A 44 2.48 -19.21 -13.25
N VAL A 45 2.53 -19.02 -11.93
CA VAL A 45 3.40 -18.01 -11.28
C VAL A 45 4.87 -18.48 -11.32
N ARG A 46 5.77 -17.56 -11.67
CA ARG A 46 7.24 -17.75 -11.62
C ARG A 46 7.76 -17.60 -10.20
N TRP A 47 7.47 -18.58 -9.35
CA TRP A 47 7.84 -18.55 -7.93
C TRP A 47 9.34 -18.37 -7.69
N ASN A 48 10.21 -18.85 -8.60
CA ASN A 48 11.66 -18.62 -8.51
C ASN A 48 12.03 -17.13 -8.55
N VAL A 49 11.34 -16.32 -9.37
CA VAL A 49 11.57 -14.88 -9.51
C VAL A 49 11.00 -14.15 -8.29
N VAL A 50 9.76 -14.48 -7.91
CA VAL A 50 9.08 -13.87 -6.76
C VAL A 50 9.88 -14.12 -5.48
N HIS A 51 10.29 -15.36 -5.24
CA HIS A 51 11.14 -15.73 -4.10
C HIS A 51 12.48 -14.97 -4.13
N GLY A 52 13.13 -14.86 -5.30
CA GLY A 52 14.37 -14.09 -5.45
C GLY A 52 14.20 -12.64 -5.00
N TYR A 53 13.13 -11.98 -5.44
CA TYR A 53 12.83 -10.62 -4.99
C TYR A 53 12.51 -10.58 -3.49
N LEU A 54 11.65 -11.46 -2.98
CA LEU A 54 11.34 -11.47 -1.54
C LEU A 54 12.58 -11.71 -0.67
N LYS A 55 13.53 -12.52 -1.14
CA LYS A 55 14.82 -12.73 -0.47
C LYS A 55 15.67 -11.46 -0.47
N ASP A 56 15.79 -10.78 -1.61
CA ASP A 56 16.51 -9.49 -1.70
C ASP A 56 15.87 -8.42 -0.81
N LEU A 57 14.54 -8.49 -0.61
CA LEU A 57 13.79 -7.58 0.23
C LEU A 57 13.89 -7.93 1.73
N GLY A 58 14.49 -9.07 2.10
CA GLY A 58 14.64 -9.55 3.47
C GLY A 58 13.39 -10.22 4.05
N VAL A 59 12.43 -10.60 3.20
CA VAL A 59 11.13 -11.16 3.60
C VAL A 59 11.14 -12.69 3.54
N ALA A 60 11.76 -13.27 2.50
CA ALA A 60 11.85 -14.72 2.37
C ALA A 60 12.94 -15.26 3.31
N THR A 61 12.61 -16.30 4.06
CA THR A 61 13.56 -17.01 4.92
C THR A 61 14.43 -17.95 4.08
N SER A 62 15.57 -18.37 4.64
CA SER A 62 16.49 -19.31 3.99
C SER A 62 15.74 -20.57 3.51
N ARG A 63 16.02 -21.00 2.28
CA ARG A 63 15.43 -22.18 1.63
C ARG A 63 15.52 -23.41 2.53
N ASN A 64 14.37 -23.84 3.05
CA ASN A 64 14.24 -25.10 3.79
C ASN A 64 13.28 -26.07 3.07
N GLY A 65 12.57 -25.62 2.02
CA GLY A 65 11.58 -26.39 1.27
C GLY A 65 12.04 -26.97 -0.07
N SER A 66 11.16 -27.81 -0.64
CA SER A 66 11.36 -28.50 -1.92
C SER A 66 11.03 -27.58 -3.11
N CYS A 67 10.18 -26.58 -2.91
CA CYS A 67 9.72 -25.66 -3.96
C CYS A 67 9.69 -24.19 -3.47
N TYR A 68 9.89 -23.24 -4.40
CA TYR A 68 9.97 -21.81 -4.10
C TYR A 68 8.67 -21.22 -3.51
N GLN A 69 7.53 -21.85 -3.78
CA GLN A 69 6.22 -21.38 -3.29
C GLN A 69 6.07 -21.61 -1.79
N GLU A 70 6.50 -22.75 -1.28
CA GLU A 70 6.45 -23.10 0.16
C GLU A 70 7.37 -22.23 1.01
N ASP A 71 8.47 -21.75 0.43
CA ASP A 71 9.40 -20.83 1.09
C ASP A 71 8.92 -19.36 1.05
N CYS A 72 7.79 -19.07 0.37
CA CYS A 72 7.19 -17.74 0.33
C CYS A 72 6.00 -17.63 1.30
N PRO A 73 5.82 -16.46 1.96
CA PRO A 73 4.63 -16.23 2.78
C PRO A 73 3.38 -16.16 1.90
N GLU A 74 2.24 -16.62 2.42
CA GLU A 74 0.96 -16.56 1.71
C GLU A 74 0.48 -15.10 1.53
N PHE A 75 0.74 -14.26 2.52
CA PHE A 75 0.41 -12.84 2.52
C PHE A 75 1.67 -11.98 2.70
N ILE A 76 1.72 -10.88 1.97
CA ILE A 76 2.80 -9.89 2.07
C ILE A 76 2.24 -8.56 2.56
N PRO A 77 2.98 -7.82 3.40
CA PRO A 77 2.57 -6.48 3.78
C PRO A 77 2.69 -5.50 2.59
N GLU A 78 1.89 -4.44 2.64
CA GLU A 78 1.74 -3.43 1.59
C GLU A 78 3.08 -2.81 1.14
N ASN A 79 3.98 -2.56 2.07
CA ASN A 79 5.32 -2.04 1.77
C ASN A 79 6.12 -2.98 0.84
N ILE A 80 5.95 -4.29 0.98
CA ILE A 80 6.59 -5.29 0.13
C ILE A 80 5.90 -5.34 -1.23
N PHE A 81 4.57 -5.23 -1.26
CA PHE A 81 3.82 -5.09 -2.51
C PHE A 81 4.36 -3.92 -3.36
N TYR A 82 4.52 -2.73 -2.79
CA TYR A 82 5.08 -1.58 -3.54
C TYR A 82 6.49 -1.83 -4.06
N ARG A 83 7.36 -2.46 -3.25
CA ARG A 83 8.74 -2.78 -3.68
C ARG A 83 8.76 -3.82 -4.80
N LEU A 84 7.83 -4.77 -4.81
CA LEU A 84 7.65 -5.73 -5.90
C LEU A 84 7.10 -5.05 -7.15
N ALA A 85 6.12 -4.16 -7.00
CA ALA A 85 5.52 -3.43 -8.12
C ALA A 85 6.56 -2.58 -8.87
N MET A 86 7.54 -2.01 -8.15
CA MET A 86 8.66 -1.25 -8.74
C MET A 86 9.70 -2.13 -9.45
N LYS A 87 9.72 -3.46 -9.19
CA LYS A 87 10.61 -4.42 -9.88
C LYS A 87 9.93 -5.10 -11.06
N ALA A 88 8.60 -5.11 -11.09
CA ALA A 88 7.81 -5.69 -12.16
C ALA A 88 7.95 -4.88 -13.45
N LYS A 89 7.83 -5.56 -14.60
CA LYS A 89 8.05 -4.99 -15.95
C LYS A 89 6.89 -5.27 -16.91
N ASN A 90 5.70 -5.56 -16.38
CA ASN A 90 4.51 -5.74 -17.21
C ASN A 90 3.77 -4.41 -17.42
N GLU A 91 2.90 -4.34 -18.42
CA GLU A 91 2.16 -3.12 -18.76
C GLU A 91 1.35 -2.56 -17.58
N VAL A 92 0.75 -3.44 -16.76
CA VAL A 92 -0.02 -3.05 -15.57
C VAL A 92 0.86 -2.38 -14.53
N SER A 93 2.05 -2.93 -14.27
CA SER A 93 3.01 -2.37 -13.30
C SER A 93 3.61 -1.07 -13.81
N GLU A 94 3.92 -0.96 -15.11
CA GLU A 94 4.41 0.29 -15.71
C GLU A 94 3.38 1.41 -15.56
N LYS A 95 2.09 1.14 -15.82
CA LYS A 95 1.00 2.11 -15.59
C LYS A 95 0.90 2.52 -14.12
N PHE A 96 1.05 1.56 -13.19
CA PHE A 96 1.06 1.84 -11.77
C PHE A 96 2.27 2.70 -11.37
N GLN A 97 3.47 2.33 -11.84
CA GLN A 97 4.71 3.06 -11.59
C GLN A 97 4.64 4.48 -12.13
N ALA A 98 4.15 4.68 -13.36
CA ALA A 98 3.96 6.00 -13.95
C ALA A 98 2.99 6.85 -13.11
N LYS A 99 1.85 6.29 -12.68
CA LYS A 99 0.91 7.01 -11.82
C LYS A 99 1.54 7.42 -10.49
N VAL A 100 2.28 6.51 -9.86
CA VAL A 100 2.96 6.81 -8.60
C VAL A 100 4.04 7.88 -8.78
N ALA A 101 4.86 7.76 -9.83
CA ALA A 101 6.01 8.63 -10.09
C ALA A 101 5.61 10.02 -10.61
N ASP A 102 4.58 10.11 -11.47
CA ASP A 102 4.21 11.34 -12.15
C ASP A 102 3.10 12.12 -11.44
N GLU A 103 2.21 11.43 -10.71
CA GLU A 103 1.06 12.06 -10.04
C GLU A 103 1.20 12.06 -8.52
N ILE A 104 1.32 10.88 -7.90
CA ILE A 104 1.16 10.73 -6.45
C ILE A 104 2.34 11.34 -5.69
N ILE A 105 3.56 10.89 -5.99
CA ILE A 105 4.77 11.39 -5.31
C ILE A 105 4.96 12.90 -5.54
N PRO A 106 4.81 13.44 -6.77
CA PRO A 106 4.90 14.87 -7.00
C PRO A 106 3.82 15.67 -6.28
N SER A 107 2.58 15.15 -6.18
CA SER A 107 1.52 15.79 -5.41
C SER A 107 1.91 15.86 -3.94
N ILE A 108 2.25 14.74 -3.31
CA ILE A 108 2.64 14.70 -1.89
C ILE A 108 3.79 15.67 -1.62
N ARG A 109 4.82 15.70 -2.47
CA ARG A 109 5.95 16.64 -2.33
C ARG A 109 5.51 18.11 -2.38
N LYS A 110 4.52 18.46 -3.21
CA LYS A 110 4.06 19.85 -3.40
C LYS A 110 3.08 20.29 -2.31
N THR A 111 2.16 19.42 -1.89
CA THR A 111 1.02 19.79 -1.04
C THR A 111 1.10 19.21 0.37
N GLY A 112 2.12 18.39 0.67
CA GLY A 112 2.26 17.69 1.96
C GLY A 112 1.36 16.46 2.10
N GLY A 113 0.55 16.13 1.08
CA GLY A 113 -0.34 14.97 1.08
C GLY A 113 -0.99 14.74 -0.29
N TYR A 114 -1.58 13.57 -0.50
CA TYR A 114 -2.35 13.25 -1.69
C TYR A 114 -3.84 13.48 -1.42
N GLN A 115 -4.47 14.35 -2.21
CA GLN A 115 -5.91 14.62 -2.08
C GLN A 115 -6.67 13.87 -3.17
N ILE A 116 -7.80 13.28 -2.80
CA ILE A 116 -8.70 12.64 -3.76
C ILE A 116 -9.20 13.71 -4.73
N GLN A 117 -8.80 13.57 -6.00
CA GLN A 117 -9.32 14.40 -7.07
C GLN A 117 -10.81 14.08 -7.27
N ASN A 118 -11.62 15.09 -7.55
CA ASN A 118 -13.09 14.99 -7.73
C ASN A 118 -13.97 14.88 -6.48
N MET A 119 -13.51 15.33 -5.31
CA MET A 119 -14.46 15.59 -4.21
C MET A 119 -15.47 16.67 -4.60
N SER A 120 -16.74 16.45 -4.23
CA SER A 120 -17.81 17.43 -4.44
C SER A 120 -17.48 18.75 -3.73
N LYS A 121 -18.07 19.86 -4.19
CA LYS A 121 -17.82 21.17 -3.58
C LYS A 121 -18.27 21.20 -2.13
N GLU A 122 -19.37 20.52 -1.83
CA GLU A 122 -19.95 20.37 -0.50
C GLU A 122 -18.96 19.65 0.43
N LEU A 123 -18.39 18.52 -0.01
CA LEU A 123 -17.44 17.77 0.79
C LEU A 123 -16.14 18.55 1.03
N LYS A 124 -15.64 19.28 0.02
CA LYS A 124 -14.48 20.17 0.19
C LYS A 124 -14.74 21.28 1.22
N ALA A 125 -15.92 21.89 1.20
CA ALA A 125 -16.28 22.92 2.15
C ALA A 125 -16.33 22.38 3.59
N ILE A 126 -16.88 21.18 3.78
CA ILE A 126 -16.91 20.51 5.09
C ILE A 126 -15.50 20.28 5.63
N LEU A 127 -14.59 19.70 4.83
CA LEU A 127 -13.21 19.47 5.28
C LEU A 127 -12.48 20.79 5.63
N MET A 128 -12.72 21.86 4.87
CA MET A 128 -12.12 23.17 5.18
C MET A 128 -12.62 23.76 6.50
N LEU A 129 -13.91 23.56 6.82
CA LEU A 129 -14.48 24.02 8.09
C LEU A 129 -13.91 23.23 9.26
N ASP A 130 -13.81 21.92 9.13
CA ASP A 130 -13.23 21.02 10.13
C ASP A 130 -11.76 21.38 10.42
N GLN A 131 -10.96 21.59 9.36
CA GLN A 131 -9.56 22.00 9.51
C GLN A 131 -9.43 23.34 10.24
N LYS A 132 -10.32 24.31 9.97
CA LYS A 132 -10.35 25.59 10.69
C LYS A 132 -10.75 25.44 12.15
N GLN A 133 -11.64 24.51 12.48
CA GLN A 133 -12.02 24.22 13.86
C GLN A 133 -10.83 23.66 14.64
N VAL A 134 -10.12 22.67 14.07
CA VAL A 134 -8.90 22.10 14.66
C VAL A 134 -7.85 23.19 14.91
N GLU A 135 -7.58 24.05 13.93
CA GLU A 135 -6.63 25.16 14.10
C GLU A 135 -7.07 26.16 15.19
N ALA A 136 -8.38 26.41 15.33
CA ALA A 136 -8.90 27.29 16.37
C ALA A 136 -8.74 26.67 17.76
N ASP A 137 -9.02 25.38 17.91
CA ASP A 137 -8.87 24.64 19.18
C ASP A 137 -7.40 24.56 19.61
N GLU A 138 -6.47 24.35 18.67
CA GLU A 138 -5.03 24.41 18.96
C GLU A 138 -4.58 25.80 19.45
N ARG A 139 -5.11 26.86 18.84
CA ARG A 139 -4.82 28.24 19.26
C ARG A 139 -5.41 28.54 20.64
N LEU A 140 -6.63 28.09 20.92
CA LEU A 140 -7.27 28.25 22.21
C LEU A 140 -6.45 27.56 23.31
N THR A 141 -6.04 26.31 23.07
CA THR A 141 -5.21 25.54 24.00
C THR A 141 -3.88 26.25 24.31
N LYS A 142 -3.24 26.82 23.29
CA LYS A 142 -2.00 27.61 23.46
C LYS A 142 -2.24 28.86 24.31
N LEU A 143 -3.35 29.57 24.09
CA LEU A 143 -3.72 30.75 24.88
C LEU A 143 -4.03 30.38 26.34
N GLU A 144 -4.76 29.28 26.58
CA GLU A 144 -5.07 28.80 27.92
C GLU A 144 -3.80 28.44 28.71
N ASN A 145 -2.84 27.77 28.06
CA ASN A 145 -1.57 27.43 28.70
C ASN A 145 -0.74 28.69 28.99
N ALA A 146 -0.64 29.63 28.04
CA ALA A 146 0.06 30.89 28.25
C ALA A 146 -0.57 31.73 29.39
N MET A 147 -1.90 31.71 29.51
CA MET A 147 -2.60 32.40 30.58
C MET A 147 -2.36 31.75 31.96
N LYS A 148 -2.20 30.42 32.02
CA LYS A 148 -1.82 29.71 33.25
C LYS A 148 -0.39 29.97 33.70
N GLU A 149 0.51 30.32 32.79
CA GLU A 149 1.91 30.64 33.13
C GLU A 149 2.08 32.07 33.65
N VAL A 150 1.11 32.96 33.41
CA VAL A 150 1.15 34.39 33.79
C VAL A 150 0.43 34.66 35.11
N ILE A 151 -0.34 33.70 35.64
CA ILE A 151 -1.05 33.77 36.92
C ILE A 151 -0.33 32.88 37.94
#